data_AF-A0A7K6CI27-F1
#
_entry.id   AF-A0A7K6CI27-F1
#
_cell.length_a   1.000
_cell.length_b   1.000
_cell.length_c   1.000
_cell.angle_alpha   90.00
_cell.angle_beta   90.00
_cell.angle_gamma   90.00
#
_symmetry.space_group_name_H-M   'P 1'
#
loop_
_entity.id
_entity.type
_entity.pdbx_description
1 polymer ?
#
loop_
_entity_poly.entity_id
_entity_poly.type
_entity_poly.pdbx_seq_one_letter_code
_entity_poly.pdbx_strand_id
1 'polypeptide(L)'
;FEKNFNQLAARKWMEQNWQNTYIISFVYLILTFGIKHFMKEQRPFHLRAPLTLWSFSLALFSIIAACRVWKQMAFILLTKGFKQSVCSQSFYVHPVTKLWVCLFGLSKIIELGDTLFIVLRKKKLIFVHWYHHLSVVVLSWFAYTDMAAGFGWNAALNLSIHALTYSYYTVTAMGIRVPTSIAMIVTTLQMVQMMGFVIINIFIFFWRDDKVCHVSWSLFFLSSSFYTTLLALFFNFFVKTYLTSSQKSKGE
;
A
#
# COMPACT_ATOMS: atom_id res chain seq x y z
N PHE A 1 -16.24 9.13 -17.96
CA PHE A 1 -14.92 8.54 -17.63
C PHE A 1 -15.07 7.30 -16.75
N GLU A 2 -15.41 7.42 -15.45
CA GLU A 2 -15.53 6.27 -14.52
C GLU A 2 -16.56 5.22 -15.00
N LYS A 3 -17.73 5.65 -15.50
CA LYS A 3 -18.79 4.76 -16.02
C LYS A 3 -18.35 3.90 -17.22
N ASN A 4 -17.45 4.40 -18.06
CA ASN A 4 -17.05 3.76 -19.32
C ASN A 4 -15.88 2.78 -19.15
N PHE A 5 -15.30 2.68 -17.94
CA PHE A 5 -14.20 1.75 -17.69
C PHE A 5 -14.67 0.30 -17.80
N ASN A 6 -14.04 -0.49 -18.67
CA ASN A 6 -14.34 -1.90 -18.86
C ASN A 6 -13.54 -2.75 -17.86
N GLN A 7 -14.12 -2.98 -16.68
CA GLN A 7 -13.47 -3.78 -15.63
C GLN A 7 -13.25 -5.23 -16.06
N LEU A 8 -14.13 -5.81 -16.87
CA LEU A 8 -13.97 -7.19 -17.36
C LEU A 8 -12.72 -7.31 -18.25
N ALA A 9 -12.50 -6.35 -19.15
CA ALA A 9 -11.31 -6.30 -19.98
C ALA A 9 -10.05 -6.10 -19.14
N ALA A 10 -10.08 -5.20 -18.15
CA ALA A 10 -8.94 -4.97 -17.25
C ALA A 10 -8.61 -6.20 -16.41
N ARG A 11 -9.63 -6.88 -15.85
CA ARG A 11 -9.46 -8.13 -15.10
C ARG A 11 -8.88 -9.22 -15.97
N LYS A 12 -9.44 -9.44 -17.16
CA LYS A 12 -8.95 -10.45 -18.11
C LYS A 12 -7.50 -10.17 -18.52
N TRP A 13 -7.15 -8.91 -18.73
CA TRP A 13 -5.76 -8.52 -19.00
C TRP A 13 -4.85 -8.85 -17.81
N MET A 14 -5.22 -8.49 -16.57
CA MET A 14 -4.42 -8.82 -15.38
C MET A 14 -4.29 -10.33 -15.17
N GLU A 15 -5.36 -11.09 -15.40
CA GLU A 15 -5.38 -12.54 -15.31
C GLU A 15 -4.43 -13.18 -16.32
N GLN A 16 -4.45 -12.74 -17.58
CA GLN A 16 -3.55 -13.22 -18.63
C GLN A 16 -2.09 -12.85 -18.37
N ASN A 17 -1.87 -11.74 -17.65
CA ASN A 17 -0.55 -11.16 -17.41
C ASN A 17 -0.05 -11.41 -15.98
N TRP A 18 -0.53 -12.44 -15.28
CA TRP A 18 -0.12 -12.74 -13.91
C TRP A 18 1.41 -12.89 -13.76
N GLN A 19 2.08 -13.45 -14.77
CA GLN A 19 3.54 -13.61 -14.81
C GLN A 19 4.29 -12.28 -14.74
N ASN A 20 3.68 -11.19 -15.23
CA ASN A 20 4.29 -9.87 -15.19
C ASN A 20 4.55 -9.42 -13.76
N THR A 21 3.78 -9.87 -12.77
CA THR A 21 4.04 -9.54 -11.35
C THR A 21 5.39 -10.07 -10.89
N TYR A 22 5.75 -11.30 -11.26
CA TYR A 22 7.04 -11.91 -10.94
C TYR A 22 8.17 -11.27 -11.73
N ILE A 23 7.95 -10.97 -13.01
CA ILE A 23 8.94 -10.27 -13.85
C ILE A 23 9.23 -8.87 -13.29
N ILE A 24 8.19 -8.09 -12.99
CA ILE A 24 8.31 -6.74 -12.37
C ILE A 24 9.05 -6.86 -11.04
N SER A 25 8.69 -7.83 -10.21
CA SER A 25 9.34 -8.09 -8.92
C SER A 25 10.83 -8.40 -9.07
N PHE A 26 11.20 -9.25 -10.02
CA PHE A 26 12.59 -9.62 -10.29
C PHE A 26 13.40 -8.44 -10.83
N VAL A 27 12.84 -7.73 -11.82
CA VAL A 27 13.44 -6.51 -12.39
C VAL A 27 13.62 -5.45 -11.30
N TYR A 28 12.63 -5.25 -10.43
CA TYR A 28 12.72 -4.33 -9.30
C TYR A 28 13.89 -4.65 -8.37
N LEU A 29 14.10 -5.93 -8.02
CA LEU A 29 15.22 -6.33 -7.17
C LEU A 29 16.56 -6.09 -7.86
N ILE A 30 16.70 -6.50 -9.13
CA ILE A 30 17.94 -6.28 -9.90
C ILE A 30 18.25 -4.78 -10.00
N LEU A 31 17.27 -3.96 -10.39
CA LEU A 31 17.47 -2.52 -10.52
C LEU A 31 17.80 -1.89 -9.17
N THR A 32 17.07 -2.25 -8.11
CA THR A 32 17.28 -1.69 -6.78
C THR A 32 18.68 -1.99 -6.26
N PHE A 33 19.12 -3.25 -6.29
CA PHE A 33 20.43 -3.64 -5.78
C PHE A 33 21.57 -3.30 -6.73
N GLY A 34 21.34 -3.36 -8.04
CA GLY A 34 22.29 -2.94 -9.08
C GLY A 34 22.58 -1.44 -9.01
N ILE A 35 21.56 -0.59 -8.99
CA ILE A 35 21.72 0.86 -8.81
C ILE A 35 22.36 1.14 -7.44
N LYS A 36 21.99 0.42 -6.38
CA LYS A 36 22.61 0.59 -5.06
C LYS A 36 24.10 0.28 -5.08
N HIS A 37 24.53 -0.73 -5.84
CA HIS A 37 25.93 -1.07 -6.01
C HIS A 37 26.66 0.01 -6.83
N PHE A 38 26.12 0.39 -7.98
CA PHE A 38 26.66 1.45 -8.84
C PHE A 38 26.80 2.79 -8.09
N MET A 39 25.80 3.13 -7.29
CA MET A 39 25.81 4.36 -6.49
C MET A 39 26.92 4.37 -5.44
N LYS A 40 27.55 3.25 -5.05
CA LYS A 40 28.62 3.27 -4.03
C LYS A 40 29.73 4.27 -4.38
N GLU A 41 30.13 4.30 -5.65
CA GLU A 41 31.21 5.15 -6.16
C GLU A 41 30.75 6.56 -6.54
N GLN A 42 29.45 6.78 -6.69
CA GLN A 42 28.88 8.05 -7.16
C GLN A 42 28.53 9.01 -6.02
N ARG A 43 28.40 10.31 -6.31
CA ARG A 43 27.87 11.29 -5.34
C ARG A 43 26.34 11.19 -5.25
N PRO A 44 25.72 11.50 -4.10
CA PRO A 44 24.25 11.45 -3.97
C PRO A 44 23.59 12.50 -4.88
N PHE A 45 22.56 12.10 -5.61
CA PHE A 45 21.85 13.03 -6.49
C PHE A 45 20.91 13.97 -5.71
N HIS A 46 20.86 15.24 -6.13
CA HIS A 46 19.96 16.25 -5.58
C HIS A 46 18.57 16.20 -6.24
N LEU A 47 17.83 15.11 -6.03
CA LEU A 47 16.51 14.87 -6.65
C LEU A 47 15.34 15.50 -5.88
N ARG A 48 15.54 16.68 -5.27
CA ARG A 48 14.54 17.27 -4.36
C ARG A 48 13.26 17.65 -5.10
N ALA A 49 13.36 18.41 -6.19
CA ALA A 49 12.19 18.83 -6.96
C ALA A 49 11.43 17.64 -7.60
N PRO A 50 12.10 16.68 -8.27
CA PRO A 50 11.43 15.48 -8.77
C PRO A 50 10.75 14.67 -7.67
N LEU A 51 11.39 14.50 -6.50
CA LEU A 51 10.81 13.78 -5.37
C LEU A 51 9.59 14.49 -4.78
N THR A 52 9.63 15.82 -4.68
CA THR A 52 8.48 16.62 -4.23
C THR A 52 7.32 16.46 -5.18
N LEU A 53 7.54 16.61 -6.50
CA LEU A 53 6.50 16.45 -7.51
C LEU A 53 5.91 15.04 -7.48
N TRP A 54 6.78 14.02 -7.43
CA TRP A 54 6.38 12.63 -7.32
C TRP A 54 5.51 12.34 -6.10
N SER A 55 5.99 12.75 -4.92
CA SER A 55 5.26 12.56 -3.66
C SER A 55 3.93 13.32 -3.67
N PHE A 56 3.89 14.52 -4.24
CA PHE A 56 2.68 15.33 -4.35
C PHE A 56 1.66 14.67 -5.28
N SER A 57 2.10 14.15 -6.43
CA SER A 57 1.23 13.42 -7.36
C SER A 57 0.62 12.18 -6.71
N LEU A 58 1.42 11.41 -5.95
CA LEU A 58 0.92 10.24 -5.21
C LEU A 58 -0.02 10.63 -4.06
N ALA A 59 0.24 11.74 -3.37
CA ALA A 59 -0.65 12.28 -2.35
C ALA A 59 -2.01 12.67 -2.96
N LEU A 60 -2.01 13.44 -4.06
CA LEU A 60 -3.23 13.87 -4.74
C LEU A 60 -4.03 12.68 -5.26
N PHE A 61 -3.36 11.73 -5.91
CA PHE A 61 -3.98 10.48 -6.33
C PHE A 61 -4.64 9.74 -5.16
N SER A 62 -3.91 9.59 -4.06
CA SER A 62 -4.38 8.88 -2.87
C SER A 62 -5.58 9.57 -2.22
N ILE A 63 -5.59 10.90 -2.13
CA ILE A 63 -6.71 11.69 -1.60
C ILE A 63 -7.97 11.49 -2.45
N ILE A 64 -7.86 11.67 -3.77
CA ILE A 64 -9.01 11.56 -4.67
C ILE A 64 -9.55 10.13 -4.65
N ALA A 65 -8.66 9.13 -4.75
CA ALA A 65 -9.02 7.73 -4.70
C ALA A 65 -9.68 7.35 -3.35
N ALA A 66 -9.12 7.82 -2.23
CA ALA A 66 -9.70 7.60 -0.90
C ALA A 66 -11.12 8.16 -0.81
N CYS A 67 -11.35 9.42 -1.21
CA CYS A 67 -12.69 10.02 -1.18
C CYS A 67 -13.72 9.21 -1.99
N ARG A 68 -13.31 8.70 -3.16
CA ARG A 68 -14.19 7.94 -4.07
C ARG A 68 -14.50 6.55 -3.52
N VAL A 69 -13.49 5.84 -3.02
CA VAL A 69 -13.65 4.51 -2.44
C VAL A 69 -14.43 4.59 -1.12
N TRP A 70 -14.15 5.59 -0.27
CA TRP A 70 -14.82 5.75 1.02
C TRP A 70 -16.31 6.07 0.88
N LYS A 71 -16.71 6.84 -0.14
CA LYS A 71 -18.13 7.10 -0.43
C LYS A 71 -18.92 5.80 -0.63
N GLN A 72 -18.38 4.86 -1.39
CA GLN A 72 -19.00 3.55 -1.60
C GLN A 72 -18.92 2.67 -0.35
N MET A 73 -17.78 2.72 0.36
CA MET A 73 -17.55 1.92 1.57
C MET A 73 -18.53 2.31 2.67
N ALA A 74 -18.68 3.61 2.92
CA ALA A 74 -19.63 4.16 3.88
C ALA A 74 -21.08 3.80 3.49
N PHE A 75 -21.43 3.90 2.21
CA PHE A 75 -22.77 3.51 1.75
C PHE A 75 -23.08 2.04 2.06
N ILE A 76 -22.18 1.11 1.74
CA ILE A 76 -22.41 -0.32 1.99
C ILE A 76 -22.40 -0.61 3.49
N LEU A 77 -21.50 0.00 4.26
CA LEU A 77 -21.43 -0.18 5.70
C LEU A 77 -22.72 0.28 6.40
N LEU A 78 -23.25 1.44 6.02
CA LEU A 78 -24.45 2.01 6.63
C LEU A 78 -25.75 1.33 6.19
N THR A 79 -25.81 0.81 4.96
CA THR A 79 -27.05 0.22 4.41
C THR A 79 -27.12 -1.30 4.53
N LYS A 80 -25.98 -2.00 4.45
CA LYS A 80 -25.91 -3.48 4.40
C LYS A 80 -25.13 -4.08 5.56
N GLY A 81 -24.54 -3.26 6.42
CA GLY A 81 -23.79 -3.69 7.60
C GLY A 81 -22.33 -4.09 7.31
N PHE A 82 -21.61 -4.44 8.38
CA PHE A 82 -20.18 -4.68 8.35
C PHE A 82 -19.78 -5.97 7.61
N LYS A 83 -20.49 -7.08 7.82
CA LYS A 83 -20.22 -8.35 7.12
C LYS A 83 -20.28 -8.19 5.60
N GLN A 84 -21.32 -7.51 5.12
CA GLN A 84 -21.48 -7.25 3.69
C GLN A 84 -20.43 -6.27 3.17
N SER A 85 -19.99 -5.28 3.94
CA SER A 85 -18.93 -4.36 3.48
C SER A 85 -17.58 -5.05 3.32
N VAL A 86 -17.28 -6.07 4.13
CA VAL A 86 -16.07 -6.90 4.00
C VAL A 86 -16.18 -7.87 2.83
N CYS A 87 -17.28 -8.62 2.71
CA CYS A 87 -17.38 -9.70 1.71
C CYS A 87 -17.89 -9.24 0.33
N SER A 88 -18.43 -8.02 0.19
CA SER A 88 -19.05 -7.61 -1.08
C SER A 88 -18.04 -7.35 -2.19
N GLN A 89 -18.23 -8.03 -3.33
CA GLN A 89 -17.51 -7.76 -4.57
C GLN A 89 -18.03 -6.53 -5.33
N SER A 90 -19.05 -5.82 -4.80
CA SER A 90 -19.66 -4.67 -5.47
C SER A 90 -18.65 -3.56 -5.77
N PHE A 91 -17.60 -3.42 -4.96
CA PHE A 91 -16.52 -2.44 -5.18
C PHE A 91 -15.80 -2.60 -6.52
N TYR A 92 -15.71 -3.83 -7.05
CA TYR A 92 -15.05 -4.09 -8.32
C TYR A 92 -15.91 -3.71 -9.53
N VAL A 93 -17.23 -3.79 -9.41
CA VAL A 93 -18.16 -3.61 -10.53
C VAL A 93 -18.86 -2.25 -10.50
N HIS A 94 -18.98 -1.62 -9.33
CA HIS A 94 -19.73 -0.40 -9.17
C HIS A 94 -19.11 0.73 -10.00
N PRO A 95 -19.93 1.50 -10.76
CA PRO A 95 -19.44 2.45 -11.76
C PRO A 95 -18.53 3.54 -11.20
N VAL A 96 -18.69 3.88 -9.92
CA VAL A 96 -17.85 4.86 -9.24
C VAL A 96 -16.50 4.27 -8.83
N THR A 97 -16.44 3.03 -8.34
CA THR A 97 -15.24 2.48 -7.69
C THR A 97 -14.40 1.58 -8.59
N LYS A 98 -14.99 0.96 -9.63
CA LYS A 98 -14.31 -0.01 -10.50
C LYS A 98 -12.99 0.50 -11.08
N LEU A 99 -12.95 1.77 -11.46
CA LEU A 99 -11.76 2.42 -12.00
C LEU A 99 -10.72 2.62 -10.89
N TRP A 100 -11.11 3.17 -9.75
CA TRP A 100 -10.19 3.46 -8.64
C TRP A 100 -9.57 2.22 -8.03
N VAL A 101 -10.32 1.11 -7.97
CA VAL A 101 -9.82 -0.20 -7.51
C VAL A 101 -8.75 -0.74 -8.48
N CYS A 102 -8.95 -0.59 -9.79
CA CYS A 102 -7.93 -0.93 -10.79
C CYS A 102 -6.69 -0.04 -10.66
N LEU A 103 -6.89 1.28 -10.60
CA LEU A 103 -5.82 2.26 -10.45
C LEU A 103 -5.04 2.05 -9.15
N PHE A 104 -5.70 1.63 -8.07
CA PHE A 104 -5.05 1.26 -6.81
C PHE A 104 -4.10 0.06 -6.98
N GLY A 105 -4.52 -0.98 -7.70
CA GLY A 105 -3.63 -2.11 -8.01
C GLY A 105 -2.42 -1.67 -8.84
N LEU A 106 -2.66 -0.86 -9.88
CA LEU A 106 -1.60 -0.32 -10.73
C LEU A 106 -0.67 0.67 -10.00
N SER A 107 -1.19 1.42 -9.02
CA SER A 107 -0.39 2.38 -8.26
C SER A 107 0.75 1.69 -7.51
N LYS A 108 0.58 0.43 -7.10
CA LYS A 108 1.63 -0.32 -6.41
C LYS A 108 2.88 -0.51 -7.25
N ILE A 109 2.72 -0.63 -8.57
CA ILE A 109 3.85 -0.70 -9.51
C ILE A 109 4.52 0.67 -9.63
N ILE A 110 3.71 1.74 -9.70
CA ILE A 110 4.23 3.11 -9.75
C ILE A 110 5.03 3.43 -8.48
N GLU A 111 4.51 3.06 -7.30
CA GLU A 111 5.12 3.25 -5.99
C GLU A 111 6.51 2.60 -5.86
N LEU A 112 6.89 1.63 -6.72
CA LEU A 112 8.27 1.11 -6.78
C LEU A 112 9.31 2.20 -7.06
N GLY A 113 8.89 3.32 -7.69
CA GLY A 113 9.71 4.50 -7.91
C GLY A 113 10.24 5.13 -6.61
N ASP A 114 9.55 4.95 -5.48
CA ASP A 114 10.03 5.45 -4.17
C ASP A 114 11.39 4.87 -3.80
N THR A 115 11.59 3.58 -4.09
CA THR A 115 12.86 2.89 -3.86
C THR A 115 13.98 3.46 -4.72
N LEU A 116 13.69 3.83 -5.98
CA LEU A 116 14.67 4.45 -6.88
C LEU A 116 15.17 5.78 -6.29
N PHE A 117 14.26 6.63 -5.80
CA PHE A 117 14.64 7.89 -5.14
C PHE A 117 15.50 7.66 -3.89
N ILE A 118 15.20 6.63 -3.08
CA ILE A 118 16.00 6.28 -1.90
C ILE A 118 17.42 5.90 -2.31
N VAL A 119 17.57 5.02 -3.30
CA VAL A 119 18.87 4.51 -3.73
C VAL A 119 19.70 5.60 -4.42
N LEU A 120 19.11 6.37 -5.34
CA LEU A 120 19.79 7.47 -6.04
C LEU A 120 20.24 8.61 -5.11
N ARG A 121 19.54 8.81 -3.99
CA ARG A 121 19.92 9.80 -2.97
C ARG A 121 20.88 9.25 -1.91
N LYS A 122 21.37 8.01 -2.07
CA LYS A 122 22.18 7.27 -1.09
C LYS A 122 21.55 7.21 0.31
N LYS A 123 20.21 7.13 0.39
CA LYS A 123 19.53 6.94 1.66
C LYS A 123 19.51 5.45 2.02
N LYS A 124 19.41 5.16 3.32
CA LYS A 124 19.42 3.78 3.82
C LYS A 124 18.14 3.07 3.38
N LEU A 125 18.29 2.16 2.43
CA LEU A 125 17.22 1.23 2.04
C LEU A 125 17.03 0.19 3.15
N ILE A 126 15.94 0.32 3.92
CA ILE A 126 15.58 -0.61 5.01
C ILE A 126 14.85 -1.84 4.47
N PHE A 127 14.99 -2.97 5.15
CA PHE A 127 14.36 -4.24 4.77
C PHE A 127 12.84 -4.11 4.60
N VAL A 128 12.17 -3.50 5.58
CA VAL A 128 10.71 -3.32 5.61
C VAL A 128 10.19 -2.64 4.35
N HIS A 129 10.94 -1.66 3.81
CA HIS A 129 10.52 -0.90 2.64
C HIS A 129 10.45 -1.76 1.38
N TRP A 130 11.58 -2.36 0.97
CA TRP A 130 11.60 -3.14 -0.27
C TRP A 130 10.81 -4.44 -0.16
N TYR A 131 10.78 -5.08 1.03
CA TYR A 131 9.93 -6.24 1.30
C TYR A 131 8.44 -5.91 1.13
N HIS A 132 7.99 -4.78 1.70
CA HIS A 132 6.63 -4.28 1.54
C HIS A 132 6.31 -4.02 0.06
N HIS A 133 7.10 -3.20 -0.63
CA HIS A 133 6.83 -2.80 -2.01
C HIS A 133 6.78 -3.98 -2.98
N LEU A 134 7.65 -4.98 -2.81
CA LEU A 134 7.61 -6.21 -3.56
C LEU A 134 6.30 -6.99 -3.34
N SER A 135 5.96 -7.18 -2.05
CA SER A 135 4.83 -8.03 -1.66
C SER A 135 3.48 -7.42 -2.03
N VAL A 136 3.31 -6.09 -1.88
CA VAL A 136 2.03 -5.42 -2.20
C VAL A 136 1.74 -5.39 -3.69
N VAL A 137 2.76 -5.37 -4.56
CA VAL A 137 2.56 -5.51 -6.02
C VAL A 137 1.96 -6.87 -6.35
N VAL A 138 2.55 -7.94 -5.81
CA VAL A 138 2.07 -9.31 -6.01
C VAL A 138 0.66 -9.48 -5.42
N LEU A 139 0.46 -9.11 -4.16
CA LEU A 139 -0.82 -9.28 -3.47
C LEU A 139 -1.96 -8.48 -4.10
N SER A 140 -1.71 -7.22 -4.50
CA SER A 140 -2.76 -6.39 -5.10
C SER A 140 -3.21 -6.93 -6.45
N TRP A 141 -2.30 -7.46 -7.26
CA TRP A 141 -2.62 -8.05 -8.56
C TRP A 141 -3.46 -9.33 -8.43
N PHE A 142 -3.03 -10.26 -7.57
CA PHE A 142 -3.78 -11.49 -7.33
C PHE A 142 -5.14 -11.21 -6.67
N ALA A 143 -5.20 -10.31 -5.69
CA ALA A 143 -6.46 -9.95 -5.05
C ALA A 143 -7.43 -9.21 -5.97
N TYR A 144 -6.93 -8.42 -6.93
CA TYR A 144 -7.79 -7.83 -7.96
C TYR A 144 -8.34 -8.88 -8.92
N THR A 145 -7.50 -9.82 -9.35
CA THR A 145 -7.87 -10.89 -10.28
C THR A 145 -8.89 -11.86 -9.68
N ASP A 146 -8.71 -12.24 -8.41
CA ASP A 146 -9.62 -13.13 -7.66
C ASP A 146 -10.89 -12.42 -7.17
N MET A 147 -10.98 -11.08 -7.36
CA MET A 147 -12.03 -10.24 -6.77
C MET A 147 -12.23 -10.54 -5.28
N ALA A 148 -11.13 -10.58 -4.55
CA ALA A 148 -11.07 -11.10 -3.20
C ALA A 148 -11.91 -10.27 -2.20
N ALA A 149 -12.55 -10.96 -1.26
CA ALA A 149 -13.16 -10.33 -0.10
C ALA A 149 -12.15 -9.49 0.70
N GLY A 150 -12.61 -8.42 1.35
CA GLY A 150 -11.79 -7.51 2.15
C GLY A 150 -10.98 -6.49 1.35
N PHE A 151 -10.79 -6.68 0.05
CA PHE A 151 -9.99 -5.77 -0.78
C PHE A 151 -10.49 -4.33 -0.73
N GLY A 152 -11.81 -4.14 -0.65
CA GLY A 152 -12.41 -2.81 -0.50
C GLY A 152 -11.86 -2.09 0.74
N TRP A 153 -11.92 -2.72 1.92
CA TRP A 153 -11.40 -2.13 3.16
C TRP A 153 -9.89 -1.94 3.10
N ASN A 154 -9.16 -2.92 2.55
CA ASN A 154 -7.72 -2.84 2.41
C ASN A 154 -7.30 -1.65 1.54
N ALA A 155 -7.94 -1.46 0.38
CA ALA A 155 -7.70 -0.34 -0.50
C ALA A 155 -8.08 1.00 0.16
N ALA A 156 -9.24 1.04 0.81
CA ALA A 156 -9.79 2.25 1.39
C ALA A 156 -8.91 2.79 2.55
N LEU A 157 -8.47 1.90 3.45
CA LEU A 157 -7.54 2.24 4.54
C LEU A 157 -6.15 2.57 4.00
N ASN A 158 -5.62 1.79 3.04
CA ASN A 158 -4.30 2.05 2.46
C ASN A 158 -4.24 3.42 1.78
N LEU A 159 -5.23 3.76 0.94
CA LEU A 159 -5.30 5.05 0.26
C LEU A 159 -5.38 6.21 1.26
N SER A 160 -6.10 6.04 2.37
CA SER A 160 -6.21 7.06 3.42
C SER A 160 -4.88 7.31 4.11
N ILE A 161 -4.15 6.25 4.48
CA ILE A 161 -2.83 6.40 5.11
C ILE A 161 -1.76 6.83 4.10
N HIS A 162 -1.84 6.41 2.84
CA HIS A 162 -0.95 6.88 1.77
C HIS A 162 -1.16 8.37 1.50
N ALA A 163 -2.40 8.87 1.53
CA ALA A 163 -2.66 10.30 1.44
C ALA A 163 -1.90 11.08 2.53
N LEU A 164 -1.93 10.61 3.78
CA LEU A 164 -1.18 11.23 4.89
C LEU A 164 0.34 11.08 4.74
N THR A 165 0.81 9.88 4.41
CA THR A 165 2.24 9.56 4.32
C THR A 165 2.90 10.33 3.17
N TYR A 166 2.30 10.36 1.98
CA TYR A 166 2.83 11.11 0.84
C TYR A 166 2.69 12.63 1.02
N SER A 167 1.66 13.11 1.72
CA SER A 167 1.60 14.52 2.10
C SER A 167 2.77 14.89 3.02
N TYR A 168 3.06 14.04 4.02
CA TYR A 168 4.24 14.19 4.88
C TYR A 168 5.55 14.15 4.06
N TYR A 169 5.69 13.23 3.10
CA TYR A 169 6.87 13.17 2.24
C TYR A 169 7.00 14.38 1.31
N THR A 170 5.90 14.94 0.83
CA THR A 170 5.90 16.17 0.02
C THR A 170 6.46 17.34 0.82
N VAL A 171 5.95 17.56 2.04
CA VAL A 171 6.40 18.64 2.93
C VAL A 171 7.87 18.48 3.31
N THR A 172 8.29 17.27 3.66
CA THR A 172 9.71 17.00 3.99
C THR A 172 10.63 17.11 2.77
N ALA A 173 10.17 16.75 1.57
CA ALA A 173 10.91 16.94 0.31
C ALA A 173 11.02 18.43 -0.07
N MET A 174 10.01 19.26 0.26
CA MET A 174 10.12 20.72 0.22
C MET A 174 11.10 21.29 1.25
N GLY A 175 11.76 20.43 2.05
CA GLY A 175 12.77 20.76 3.07
C GLY A 175 12.24 21.57 4.24
N ILE A 176 10.91 21.54 4.43
CA ILE A 176 10.28 22.01 5.65
C ILE A 176 10.61 20.99 6.75
N ARG A 177 11.13 21.47 7.88
CA ARG A 177 11.42 20.62 9.03
C ARG A 177 10.10 20.26 9.71
N VAL A 178 9.72 19.00 9.62
CA VAL A 178 8.51 18.48 10.26
C VAL A 178 8.87 17.91 11.64
N PRO A 179 8.12 18.25 12.71
CA PRO A 179 8.34 17.71 14.05
C PRO A 179 8.30 16.17 14.08
N THR A 180 9.16 15.58 14.92
CA THR A 180 9.22 14.12 15.13
C THR A 180 7.89 13.54 15.59
N SER A 181 7.07 14.31 16.31
CA SER A 181 5.73 13.89 16.74
C SER A 181 4.81 13.55 15.56
N ILE A 182 4.87 14.32 14.46
CA ILE A 182 4.06 14.04 13.27
C ILE A 182 4.54 12.75 12.60
N ALA A 183 5.86 12.55 12.50
CA ALA A 183 6.42 11.31 11.98
C ALA A 183 6.00 10.07 12.81
N MET A 184 5.96 10.24 14.13
CA MET A 184 5.48 9.20 15.05
C MET A 184 3.99 8.91 14.82
N ILE A 185 3.14 9.94 14.72
CA ILE A 185 1.71 9.77 14.41
C ILE A 185 1.50 9.02 13.09
N VAL A 186 2.21 9.41 12.03
CA VAL A 186 2.13 8.72 10.72
C VAL A 186 2.50 7.25 10.85
N THR A 187 3.59 6.93 11.57
CA THR A 187 4.02 5.55 11.79
C THR A 187 3.00 4.76 12.63
N THR A 188 2.43 5.38 13.66
CA THR A 188 1.39 4.76 14.49
C THR A 188 0.13 4.47 13.67
N LEU A 189 -0.29 5.40 12.80
CA LEU A 189 -1.44 5.18 11.91
C LEU A 189 -1.19 4.05 10.91
N GLN A 190 0.03 3.93 10.37
CA GLN A 190 0.43 2.79 9.53
C GLN A 190 0.34 1.47 10.29
N MET A 191 0.77 1.42 11.57
CA MET A 191 0.64 0.23 12.40
C MET A 191 -0.83 -0.14 12.66
N VAL A 192 -1.67 0.85 12.99
CA VAL A 192 -3.12 0.64 13.18
C VAL A 192 -3.77 0.11 11.91
N GLN A 193 -3.36 0.59 10.74
CA GLN A 193 -3.82 0.06 9.45
C GLN A 193 -3.44 -1.42 9.28
N MET A 194 -2.19 -1.80 9.57
CA MET A 194 -1.76 -3.21 9.44
C MET A 194 -2.52 -4.12 10.41
N MET A 195 -2.80 -3.65 11.63
CA MET A 195 -3.69 -4.34 12.56
C MET A 195 -5.10 -4.51 11.99
N GLY A 196 -5.65 -3.45 11.38
CA GLY A 196 -6.93 -3.50 10.67
C GLY A 196 -6.97 -4.57 9.58
N PHE A 197 -5.90 -4.72 8.80
CA PHE A 197 -5.81 -5.77 7.76
C PHE A 197 -5.82 -7.18 8.35
N VAL A 198 -5.13 -7.41 9.46
CA VAL A 198 -5.15 -8.69 10.17
C VAL A 198 -6.57 -8.98 10.69
N ILE A 199 -7.24 -8.00 11.29
CA ILE A 199 -8.62 -8.12 11.78
C ILE A 199 -9.59 -8.46 10.64
N ILE A 200 -9.47 -7.78 9.49
CA ILE A 200 -10.31 -8.07 8.31
C ILE A 200 -10.10 -9.50 7.83
N ASN A 201 -8.85 -9.99 7.78
CA ASN A 201 -8.57 -11.38 7.40
C ASN A 201 -9.16 -12.39 8.40
N ILE A 202 -9.13 -12.10 9.70
CA ILE A 202 -9.78 -12.95 10.72
C ILE A 202 -11.30 -13.03 10.45
N PHE A 203 -11.96 -11.91 10.16
CA PHE A 203 -13.38 -11.91 9.83
C PHE A 203 -13.69 -12.68 8.54
N ILE A 204 -12.86 -12.55 7.51
CA ILE A 204 -12.99 -13.33 6.27
C ILE A 204 -12.89 -14.83 6.56
N PHE A 205 -11.98 -15.23 7.44
CA PHE A 205 -11.84 -16.63 7.86
C PHE A 205 -13.10 -17.15 8.56
N PHE A 206 -13.74 -16.35 9.41
CA PHE A 206 -14.97 -16.74 10.10
C PHE A 206 -16.21 -16.77 9.19
N TRP A 207 -16.27 -15.91 8.17
CA TRP A 207 -17.41 -15.80 7.24
C TRP A 207 -17.22 -16.56 5.92
N ARG A 208 -16.21 -17.41 5.86
CA ARG A 208 -15.85 -18.16 4.65
C ARG A 208 -16.92 -19.14 4.15
N ASP A 209 -17.72 -19.70 5.07
CA ASP A 209 -18.70 -20.74 4.75
C ASP A 209 -19.99 -20.10 4.20
N ASP A 210 -20.13 -18.79 4.38
CA ASP A 210 -21.12 -18.01 3.69
C ASP A 210 -20.68 -17.83 2.24
N LYS A 211 -21.52 -18.28 1.29
CA LYS A 211 -21.32 -18.14 -0.18
C LYS A 211 -21.09 -16.69 -0.67
N VAL A 212 -21.14 -15.71 0.23
CA VAL A 212 -20.93 -14.28 -0.02
C VAL A 212 -19.46 -13.89 0.08
N CYS A 213 -18.63 -14.63 0.85
CA CYS A 213 -17.22 -14.28 1.09
C CYS A 213 -16.27 -15.17 0.28
N HIS A 214 -16.09 -14.84 -1.00
CA HIS A 214 -15.17 -15.58 -1.87
C HIS A 214 -13.72 -15.11 -1.69
N VAL A 215 -12.84 -16.02 -1.29
CA VAL A 215 -11.38 -15.86 -1.34
C VAL A 215 -10.72 -17.21 -1.57
N SER A 216 -9.75 -17.27 -2.48
CA SER A 216 -8.95 -18.49 -2.66
C SER A 216 -8.05 -18.74 -1.43
N TRP A 217 -7.89 -20.01 -1.06
CA TRP A 217 -7.05 -20.42 0.06
C TRP A 217 -5.61 -19.91 -0.05
N SER A 218 -5.03 -20.00 -1.24
CA SER A 218 -3.67 -19.53 -1.51
C SER A 218 -3.53 -18.03 -1.24
N LEU A 219 -4.51 -17.21 -1.68
CA LEU A 219 -4.49 -15.77 -1.44
C LEU A 219 -4.74 -15.42 0.03
N PHE A 220 -5.63 -16.15 0.71
CA PHE A 220 -5.88 -15.97 2.14
C PHE A 220 -4.63 -16.23 2.97
N PHE A 221 -3.94 -17.36 2.77
CA PHE A 221 -2.71 -17.67 3.50
C PHE A 221 -1.59 -16.69 3.17
N LEU A 222 -1.43 -16.34 1.89
CA LEU A 222 -0.41 -15.39 1.46
C LEU A 222 -0.62 -14.00 2.07
N SER A 223 -1.85 -13.49 2.04
CA SER A 223 -2.19 -12.18 2.61
C SER A 223 -2.09 -12.18 4.14
N SER A 224 -2.55 -13.24 4.80
CA SER A 224 -2.48 -13.39 6.27
C SER A 224 -1.04 -13.46 6.77
N SER A 225 -0.19 -14.24 6.09
CA SER A 225 1.23 -14.32 6.39
C SER A 225 1.88 -12.95 6.21
N PHE A 226 1.63 -12.29 5.07
CA PHE A 226 2.22 -10.99 4.77
C PHE A 226 1.82 -9.90 5.79
N TYR A 227 0.52 -9.71 6.06
CA TYR A 227 0.07 -8.66 6.99
C TYR A 227 0.60 -8.88 8.41
N THR A 228 0.68 -10.14 8.86
CA THR A 228 1.23 -10.49 10.18
C THR A 228 2.72 -10.18 10.25
N THR A 229 3.51 -10.60 9.25
CA THR A 229 4.94 -10.30 9.19
C THR A 229 5.19 -8.80 9.11
N LEU A 230 4.38 -8.07 8.34
CA LEU A 230 4.52 -6.62 8.18
C LEU A 230 4.21 -5.89 9.49
N LEU A 231 3.15 -6.28 10.21
CA LEU A 231 2.82 -5.73 11.52
C LEU A 231 3.99 -5.93 12.51
N ALA A 232 4.57 -7.13 12.57
CA ALA A 232 5.72 -7.43 13.43
C ALA A 232 6.95 -6.57 13.07
N LEU A 233 7.23 -6.41 11.77
CA LEU A 233 8.34 -5.58 11.28
C LEU A 233 8.15 -4.09 11.62
N PHE A 234 6.94 -3.56 11.46
CA PHE A 234 6.62 -2.18 11.81
C PHE A 234 6.67 -1.94 13.31
N PHE A 235 6.19 -2.90 14.11
CA PHE A 235 6.31 -2.83 15.56
C PHE A 235 7.78 -2.80 16.00
N ASN A 236 8.63 -3.67 15.45
CA ASN A 236 10.06 -3.66 15.72
C ASN A 236 10.72 -2.34 15.28
N PHE A 237 10.36 -1.83 14.10
CA PHE A 237 10.83 -0.52 13.64
C PHE A 237 10.43 0.61 14.60
N PHE A 238 9.19 0.61 15.09
CA PHE A 238 8.68 1.63 16.01
C PHE A 238 9.43 1.60 17.34
N VAL A 239 9.58 0.41 17.95
CA VAL A 239 10.32 0.24 19.20
C VAL A 239 11.76 0.76 19.05
N LYS A 240 12.45 0.33 17.99
CA LYS A 240 13.86 0.69 17.76
C LYS A 240 14.05 2.19 17.49
N THR A 241 13.19 2.79 16.67
CA THR A 241 13.32 4.18 16.24
C THR A 241 12.82 5.17 17.30
N TYR A 242 11.71 4.88 17.97
CA TYR A 242 11.07 5.84 18.86
C TYR A 242 11.29 5.55 20.34
N LEU A 243 11.22 4.30 20.78
CA LEU A 243 11.37 3.98 22.20
C LEU A 243 12.85 3.90 22.60
N THR A 244 13.65 3.13 21.86
CA THR A 244 15.08 2.95 22.17
C THR A 244 15.91 4.21 21.87
N SER A 245 15.64 4.90 20.76
CA SER A 245 16.36 6.16 20.44
C SER A 245 15.98 7.31 21.35
N SER A 246 14.72 7.40 21.80
CA SER A 246 14.29 8.44 22.74
C SER A 246 14.86 8.20 24.14
N GLN A 247 15.12 6.95 24.52
CA GLN A 247 15.80 6.65 25.79
C GLN A 247 17.27 7.07 25.77
N LYS A 248 17.99 6.89 24.66
CA LYS A 248 19.36 7.42 24.52
C LYS A 248 19.42 8.95 24.61
N SER A 249 18.48 9.65 23.98
CA SER A 249 18.41 11.12 24.03
C SER A 249 18.01 11.70 25.39
N LYS A 250 17.46 10.90 26.31
CA LYS A 250 17.10 11.32 27.67
C LYS A 250 18.16 10.92 28.71
N GLY A 251 19.17 10.15 28.32
CA GLY A 251 20.26 9.67 29.18
C GLY A 251 21.63 10.29 28.86
N GLU A 252 21.68 11.25 27.94
CA GLU A 252 22.79 12.20 27.70
C GLU A 252 22.34 13.59 28.15
#